data_AF-A0A285SZ25-F1
#
_entry.id   AF-A0A285SZ25-F1
#
_cell.length_a   1.000
_cell.length_b   1.000
_cell.length_c   1.000
_cell.angle_alpha   90.00
_cell.angle_beta   90.00
_cell.angle_gamma   90.00
#
_symmetry.space_group_name_H-M   'P 1'
#
loop_
_entity.id
_entity.type
_entity.pdbx_description
1 polymer ?
#
loop_
_entity_poly.entity_id
_entity_poly.type
_entity_poly.pdbx_seq_one_letter_code
_entity_poly.pdbx_strand_id
1 'polypeptide(L)' 'MPRPATSGNTAKGMYVKADFAYDPECDVYVCPAGEDLIYRTITEERGVQVRRYWNNECQTCPL' A
#
# COMPACT_ATOMS: atom_id res chain seq x y z
N MET A 1 8.99 -16.86 9.89
CA MET A 1 8.95 -15.65 10.74
C MET A 1 8.63 -14.46 9.84
N PRO A 2 7.49 -13.77 10.02
CA PRO A 2 7.20 -12.58 9.21
C PRO A 2 8.18 -11.47 9.58
N ARG A 3 8.66 -10.72 8.57
CA ARG A 3 9.70 -9.69 8.73
C ARG A 3 9.25 -8.61 9.73
N PRO A 4 10.09 -8.23 10.71
CA PRO A 4 9.76 -7.16 11.64
C PRO A 4 9.58 -5.85 10.86
N ALA A 5 8.44 -5.19 11.07
CA ALA A 5 8.15 -3.89 10.49
C ALA A 5 9.04 -2.84 11.17
N THR A 6 10.08 -2.38 10.49
CA THR A 6 11.02 -1.35 10.98
C THR A 6 10.55 0.08 10.77
N SER A 7 9.35 0.30 10.22
CA SER A 7 8.86 1.65 9.98
C SER A 7 8.14 2.17 11.22
N GLY A 8 8.71 3.17 11.89
CA GLY A 8 8.08 3.92 13.00
C GLY A 8 6.83 4.73 12.59
N ASN A 9 6.20 4.38 11.47
CA ASN A 9 4.95 4.96 10.97
C ASN A 9 3.77 4.62 11.88
N THR A 10 3.77 3.44 12.51
CA THR A 10 2.73 3.02 13.46
C THR A 10 2.63 3.98 14.64
N ALA A 11 3.76 4.52 15.10
CA ALA A 11 3.80 5.50 16.19
C ALA A 11 3.31 6.91 15.75
N LYS A 12 3.22 7.18 14.45
CA LYS A 12 2.71 8.44 13.88
C LYS A 12 1.25 8.34 13.42
N GLY A 13 0.56 7.21 13.66
CA GLY A 13 -0.80 6.97 13.16
C GLY A 13 -0.86 6.77 11.65
N MET A 14 0.28 6.50 11.00
CA MET A 14 0.33 6.28 9.55
C MET A 14 0.32 4.78 9.25
N TYR A 15 -0.42 4.37 8.23
CA TYR A 15 -0.49 2.98 7.77
C TYR A 15 0.91 2.43 7.47
N VAL A 16 1.19 1.22 7.95
CA VAL A 16 2.42 0.49 7.60
C VAL A 16 2.10 -0.58 6.59
N LYS A 17 3.11 -1.06 5.86
CA LYS A 17 2.96 -2.14 4.87
C LYS A 17 2.24 -3.38 5.43
N ALA A 18 2.34 -3.63 6.74
CA ALA A 18 1.67 -4.76 7.39
C ALA A 18 0.14 -4.60 7.46
N ASP A 19 -0.37 -3.36 7.43
CA ASP A 19 -1.82 -3.09 7.41
C ASP A 19 -2.42 -3.27 6.02
N PHE A 20 -1.60 -3.25 4.96
CA PHE A 20 -2.06 -3.50 3.61
C PHE A 20 -2.13 -5.01 3.36
N ALA A 21 -3.35 -5.54 3.25
CA ALA A 21 -3.56 -6.90 2.80
C ALA A 21 -3.35 -6.96 1.29
N TYR A 22 -2.76 -8.05 0.78
CA TYR A 22 -2.66 -8.26 -0.66
C TYR A 22 -3.65 -9.35 -1.07
N ASP A 23 -4.52 -9.01 -2.02
CA ASP A 23 -5.50 -9.90 -2.60
C ASP A 23 -4.94 -10.46 -3.93
N PRO A 24 -4.50 -11.73 -3.96
CA PRO A 24 -3.92 -12.33 -5.15
C PRO A 24 -4.97 -12.70 -6.21
N GLU A 25 -6.26 -12.77 -5.85
CA GLU A 25 -7.33 -13.09 -6.80
C GLU A 25 -7.57 -11.91 -7.75
N CYS A 26 -7.50 -10.69 -7.21
CA CYS A 26 -7.67 -9.47 -7.97
C CYS A 26 -6.35 -8.72 -8.29
N ASP A 27 -5.19 -9.17 -7.77
CA ASP A 27 -3.89 -8.46 -7.81
C ASP A 27 -3.96 -7.03 -7.23
N VAL A 28 -4.71 -6.85 -6.14
CA VAL A 28 -4.91 -5.54 -5.49
C VAL A 28 -4.39 -5.55 -4.06
N TYR A 29 -4.03 -4.37 -3.53
CA TYR A 29 -3.74 -4.21 -2.12
C TYR A 29 -4.95 -3.61 -1.42
N VAL A 30 -5.44 -4.17 -0.32
CA VAL A 30 -6.53 -3.60 0.46
C VAL A 30 -5.95 -2.82 1.63
N CYS A 31 -6.29 -1.54 1.75
CA CYS A 31 -5.89 -0.72 2.89
C CYS A 31 -6.77 -1.04 4.12
N PRO A 32 -6.30 -0.75 5.35
CA PRO A 32 -7.10 -0.94 6.55
C PRO A 32 -8.35 -0.05 6.64
N ALA A 33 -8.46 1.01 5.82
CA ALA A 33 -9.69 1.78 5.67
C ALA A 33 -10.78 1.03 4.88
N GLY A 34 -10.46 -0.13 4.29
CA GLY A 34 -11.39 -0.98 3.55
C GLY A 34 -11.40 -0.72 2.04
N GLU A 35 -10.44 0.05 1.51
CA GLU A 35 -10.38 0.37 0.09
C GLU A 35 -9.34 -0.47 -0.66
N ASP A 36 -9.67 -0.85 -1.89
CA ASP A 36 -8.76 -1.54 -2.81
C ASP A 36 -7.87 -0.57 -3.59
N LEU A 37 -6.56 -0.77 -3.45
CA LEU A 37 -5.51 -0.17 -4.24
C LEU A 37 -5.28 -1.04 -5.47
N ILE A 38 -5.94 -0.65 -6.55
CA ILE A 38 -5.74 -1.22 -7.87
C ILE A 38 -4.36 -0.90 -8.44
N TYR A 39 -3.82 -1.82 -9.23
CA TYR A 39 -2.66 -1.55 -10.07
C TYR A 39 -3.01 -0.46 -11.10
N ARG A 40 -2.31 0.67 -11.06
CA ARG A 40 -2.52 1.75 -12.03
C ARG A 40 -1.40 1.89 -13.02
N THR A 41 -0.16 2.00 -12.53
CA THR A 41 0.96 2.32 -13.41
C THR A 41 2.25 1.76 -12.87
N ILE A 42 3.19 1.54 -13.79
CA ILE A 42 4.57 1.22 -13.48
C ILE A 42 5.43 2.42 -13.85
N THR A 43 6.18 2.89 -12.87
CA THR A 43 7.10 4.01 -13.03
C THR A 43 8.51 3.48 -12.89
N GLU A 44 9.37 3.77 -13.86
CA GLU A 44 10.78 3.41 -13.76
C GLU A 44 11.51 4.50 -12.97
N GLU A 45 11.99 4.16 -11.78
CA GLU A 45 12.74 5.06 -10.92
C GLU A 45 14.17 4.53 -10.78
N ARG A 46 15.15 5.27 -11.33
CA ARG A 46 16.57 4.89 -11.35
C ARG A 46 16.83 3.47 -11.89
N GLY A 47 16.15 3.08 -12.98
CA GLY A 47 16.28 1.77 -13.59
C GLY A 47 15.59 0.63 -12.82
N VAL A 48 14.81 0.95 -11.79
CA VAL A 48 13.97 0.00 -11.07
C VAL A 48 12.51 0.26 -11.45
N GLN A 49 11.83 -0.77 -11.96
CA GLN A 49 10.40 -0.70 -12.22
C GLN A 49 9.63 -0.72 -10.90
N VAL A 50 9.05 0.43 -10.54
CA VAL A 50 8.19 0.61 -9.37
C VAL A 50 6.74 0.55 -9.80
N ARG A 51 6.08 -0.56 -9.50
CA ARG A 51 4.63 -0.70 -9.65
C ARG A 51 3.93 0.14 -8.58
N ARG A 52 3.14 1.13 -9.00
CA ARG A 52 2.32 1.96 -8.10
C ARG A 52 0.89 1.44 -8.07
N TYR A 53 0.47 1.11 -6.85
CA TYR A 53 -0.89 0.73 -6.50
C TYR A 53 -1.48 1.90 -5.71
N TRP A 54 -2.58 2.46 -6.17
CA TRP A 54 -3.31 3.55 -5.49
C TRP A 54 -4.68 3.74 -6.14
N ASN A 55 -5.66 4.10 -5.32
CA ASN A 55 -6.96 4.57 -5.75
C ASN A 55 -7.09 6.08 -5.44
N ASN A 56 -8.11 6.73 -5.98
CA ASN A 56 -8.33 8.16 -5.70
C ASN A 56 -8.91 8.40 -4.31
N GLU A 57 -9.52 7.37 -3.72
CA GLU A 57 -10.20 7.46 -2.44
C GLU A 57 -9.20 7.51 -1.27
N CYS A 58 -7.99 7.01 -1.46
CA CYS A 58 -6.83 7.20 -0.58
C CYS A 58 -6.49 8.69 -0.35
N GLN A 59 -6.91 9.62 -1.23
CA GLN A 59 -6.75 11.06 -1.00
C GLN A 59 -7.71 11.61 0.06
N THR A 60 -8.85 10.96 0.24
CA THR A 60 -9.92 11.30 1.19
C THR A 60 -9.98 10.36 2.38
N CYS A 61 -9.20 9.28 2.37
CA CYS A 61 -9.07 8.34 3.48
C CYS A 61 -8.76 9.09 4.79
N PRO A 62 -9.59 8.92 5.84
CA PRO A 62 -9.27 9.43 7.16
C PRO A 62 -8.06 8.65 7.69
N LEU A 63 -6.94 9.33 7.83
CA LEU A 63 -5.74 8.90 8.56
C LEU A 63 -5.85 9.36 10.02
#